data_AF-A0A1Y0D6S8-F1
#
_entry.id   AF-A0A1Y0D6S8-F1
#
_cell.length_a   1.000
_cell.length_b   1.000
_cell.length_c   1.000
_cell.angle_alpha   90.00
_cell.angle_beta   90.00
_cell.angle_gamma   90.00
#
_symmetry.space_group_name_H-M   'P 1'
#
loop_
_entity.id
_entity.type
_entity.pdbx_description
1 polymer ?
#
loop_
_entity_poly.entity_id
_entity_poly.type
_entity_poly.pdbx_seq_one_letter_code
_entity_poly.pdbx_strand_id
1 'polypeptide(L)'
;MNIDKIITRFSNLSQVGMFLFSMFSVYYFVIPIYQKEIISEELAKKEVELKTIKKEIEKSIVIIKEQQSKLSVITLQKLTSSIYIECTGIMSNSGSFYDEMLKIDIDTCMNNVLTSSLVGELTNIQLDKIKNKSVLLAVEAEVEKKKAINEIKSITIKNFKKDDIELSEFQESILHLRHLAGATEKDINDFYINVEMENIKHQIMSKYQKKISVIFEKLKDIDIF
;
A
#
# COMPACT_ATOMS: atom_id res chain seq x y z
N MET A 1 47.01 -99.57 -5.55
CA MET A 1 47.47 -98.46 -4.68
C MET A 1 47.37 -97.11 -5.43
N ASN A 2 46.19 -96.75 -5.94
CA ASN A 2 45.96 -95.48 -6.67
C ASN A 2 44.66 -94.77 -6.24
N ILE A 3 43.81 -95.40 -5.44
CA ILE A 3 42.52 -94.85 -4.99
C ILE A 3 42.74 -93.79 -3.90
N ASP A 4 43.64 -94.06 -2.95
CA ASP A 4 43.93 -93.13 -1.84
C ASP A 4 44.43 -91.75 -2.34
N LYS A 5 45.29 -91.73 -3.37
CA LYS A 5 45.79 -90.49 -3.98
C LYS A 5 44.69 -89.68 -4.67
N ILE A 6 43.70 -90.34 -5.27
CA ILE A 6 42.57 -89.67 -5.94
C ILE A 6 41.64 -89.07 -4.89
N ILE A 7 41.36 -89.80 -3.81
CA ILE A 7 40.51 -89.32 -2.69
C ILE A 7 41.15 -88.09 -2.03
N THR A 8 42.46 -88.10 -1.75
CA THR A 8 43.14 -86.93 -1.17
C THR A 8 43.10 -85.72 -2.11
N ARG A 9 43.25 -85.92 -3.43
CA ARG A 9 43.14 -84.83 -4.41
C ARG A 9 41.73 -84.26 -4.51
N PHE A 10 40.70 -85.10 -4.44
CA PHE A 10 39.30 -84.66 -4.39
C PHE A 10 38.96 -83.91 -3.10
N SER A 11 39.52 -84.34 -1.95
CA SER A 11 39.35 -83.64 -0.67
C SER A 11 39.95 -82.22 -0.73
N ASN A 12 41.17 -82.09 -1.22
CA ASN A 12 41.81 -80.78 -1.38
C ASN A 12 41.07 -79.91 -2.41
N LEU A 13 40.55 -80.49 -3.50
CA LEU A 13 39.73 -79.78 -4.48
C LEU A 13 38.41 -79.28 -3.87
N SER A 14 37.76 -80.08 -3.02
CA SER A 14 36.55 -79.69 -2.30
C SER A 14 36.82 -78.56 -1.30
N GLN A 15 37.98 -78.56 -0.63
CA GLN A 15 38.36 -77.49 0.30
C GLN A 15 38.59 -76.16 -0.43
N VAL A 16 39.30 -76.18 -1.56
CA VAL A 16 39.47 -75.01 -2.43
C VAL A 16 38.11 -74.56 -3.00
N GLY A 17 37.27 -75.51 -3.41
CA GLY A 17 35.92 -75.24 -3.88
C GLY A 17 35.04 -74.56 -2.83
N MET A 18 35.07 -75.02 -1.57
CA MET A 18 34.36 -74.38 -0.46
C MET A 18 34.88 -72.98 -0.17
N PHE A 19 36.20 -72.77 -0.22
CA PHE A 19 36.79 -71.45 -0.01
C PHE A 19 36.37 -70.45 -1.10
N LEU A 20 36.47 -70.86 -2.38
CA LEU A 20 36.02 -70.04 -3.51
C LEU A 20 34.52 -69.77 -3.46
N PHE A 21 33.70 -70.77 -3.09
CA PHE A 21 32.27 -70.59 -2.92
C PHE A 21 31.94 -69.61 -1.78
N SER A 22 32.71 -69.64 -0.70
CA SER A 22 32.56 -68.71 0.43
C SER A 22 32.94 -67.28 0.03
N MET A 23 34.08 -67.09 -0.66
CA MET A 23 34.46 -65.80 -1.22
C MET A 23 33.42 -65.27 -2.23
N PHE A 24 32.93 -66.14 -3.11
CA PHE A 24 31.87 -65.80 -4.06
C PHE A 24 30.60 -65.36 -3.32
N SER A 25 30.21 -66.09 -2.28
CA SER A 25 29.02 -65.76 -1.49
C SER A 25 29.15 -64.41 -0.77
N VAL A 26 30.32 -64.12 -0.19
CA VAL A 26 30.59 -62.81 0.44
C VAL A 26 30.57 -61.69 -0.59
N TYR A 27 31.19 -61.90 -1.75
CA TYR A 27 31.28 -60.88 -2.80
C TYR A 27 29.92 -60.57 -3.44
N TYR A 28 29.10 -61.58 -3.74
CA TYR A 28 27.83 -61.39 -4.44
C TYR A 28 26.63 -61.12 -3.52
N PHE A 29 26.64 -61.59 -2.27
CA PHE A 29 25.50 -61.39 -1.37
C PHE A 29 25.81 -60.36 -0.28
N VAL A 30 26.88 -60.55 0.48
CA VAL A 30 27.12 -59.75 1.69
C VAL A 30 27.47 -58.30 1.35
N ILE A 31 28.43 -58.07 0.45
CA ILE A 31 28.85 -56.71 0.06
C ILE A 31 27.68 -55.91 -0.55
N PRO A 32 26.90 -56.46 -1.51
CA PRO A 32 25.76 -55.73 -2.07
C PRO A 32 24.63 -55.45 -1.07
N ILE A 33 24.41 -56.32 -0.08
CA ILE A 33 23.42 -56.06 0.99
C ILE A 33 23.80 -54.82 1.79
N TYR A 34 25.05 -54.74 2.27
CA TYR A 34 25.52 -53.58 3.03
C TYR A 34 25.48 -52.27 2.22
N GLN A 35 25.85 -52.32 0.94
CA GLN A 35 25.80 -51.14 0.07
C GLN A 35 24.37 -50.63 -0.13
N LYS A 36 23.39 -51.53 -0.28
CA LYS A 36 21.98 -51.15 -0.44
C LYS A 36 21.40 -50.50 0.81
N GLU A 37 21.74 -51.02 1.99
CA GLU A 37 21.24 -50.46 3.24
C GLU A 37 21.78 -49.04 3.49
N ILE A 38 23.08 -48.82 3.31
CA ILE A 38 23.71 -47.49 3.47
C ILE A 38 23.11 -46.47 2.51
N ILE A 39 22.96 -46.84 1.22
CA ILE A 39 22.36 -45.95 0.21
C ILE A 39 20.90 -45.64 0.56
N SER A 40 20.15 -46.62 1.08
CA SER A 40 18.75 -46.40 1.48
C SER A 40 18.63 -45.44 2.67
N GLU A 41 19.55 -45.51 3.62
CA GLU A 41 19.60 -44.60 4.76
C GLU A 41 19.97 -43.18 4.33
N GLU A 42 20.99 -43.03 3.48
CA GLU A 42 21.36 -41.73 2.92
C GLU A 42 20.24 -41.11 2.08
N LEU A 43 19.56 -41.92 1.27
CA LEU A 43 18.42 -41.47 0.46
C LEU A 43 17.27 -41.01 1.37
N ALA A 44 16.95 -41.76 2.42
CA ALA A 44 15.91 -41.37 3.38
C ALA A 44 16.26 -40.04 4.08
N LYS A 45 17.52 -39.85 4.49
CA LYS A 45 18.00 -38.57 5.05
C LYS A 45 17.84 -37.43 4.05
N LYS A 46 18.23 -37.63 2.78
CA LYS A 46 18.10 -36.62 1.73
C LYS A 46 16.64 -36.29 1.40
N GLU A 47 15.74 -37.27 1.41
CA GLU A 47 14.31 -36.99 1.25
C GLU A 47 13.73 -36.18 2.41
N VAL A 48 14.15 -36.44 3.64
CA VAL A 48 13.73 -35.66 4.82
C VAL A 48 14.28 -34.24 4.75
N GLU A 49 15.56 -34.06 4.38
CA GLU A 49 16.16 -32.73 4.17
C GLU A 49 15.39 -31.96 3.08
N LEU A 50 15.11 -32.58 1.93
CA LEU A 50 14.36 -31.96 0.85
C LEU A 50 12.93 -31.57 1.25
N LYS A 51 12.22 -32.43 2.00
CA LYS A 51 10.89 -32.10 2.53
C LYS A 51 10.95 -30.91 3.49
N THR A 52 11.97 -30.86 4.34
CA THR A 52 12.18 -29.76 5.28
C THR A 52 12.45 -28.45 4.54
N ILE A 53 13.37 -28.46 3.57
CA ILE A 53 13.70 -27.30 2.75
C ILE A 53 12.46 -26.83 1.95
N LYS A 54 11.69 -27.74 1.36
CA LYS A 54 10.44 -27.38 0.65
C LYS A 54 9.45 -26.69 1.59
N LYS A 55 9.27 -27.21 2.80
CA LYS A 55 8.37 -26.62 3.80
C LYS A 55 8.85 -25.24 4.26
N GLU A 56 10.16 -25.04 4.39
CA GLU A 56 10.74 -23.74 4.70
C GLU A 56 10.55 -22.74 3.55
N ILE A 57 10.72 -23.17 2.30
CA ILE A 57 10.45 -22.35 1.12
C ILE A 57 8.97 -21.95 1.06
N GLU A 58 8.05 -22.89 1.24
CA GLU A 58 6.61 -22.60 1.26
C GLU A 58 6.25 -21.58 2.35
N LYS A 59 6.83 -21.74 3.55
CA LYS A 59 6.64 -20.80 4.66
C LYS A 59 7.19 -19.41 4.31
N SER A 60 8.39 -19.33 3.73
CA SER A 60 8.99 -18.07 3.29
C SER A 60 8.18 -17.39 2.20
N ILE A 61 7.63 -18.15 1.24
CA ILE A 61 6.74 -17.60 0.20
C ILE A 61 5.49 -16.98 0.82
N VAL A 62 4.87 -17.63 1.80
CA VAL A 62 3.71 -17.08 2.51
C VAL A 62 4.07 -15.78 3.22
N ILE A 63 5.20 -15.74 3.93
CA ILE A 63 5.68 -14.55 4.63
C ILE A 63 5.95 -13.41 3.64
N ILE A 64 6.62 -13.67 2.52
CA ILE A 64 6.91 -12.67 1.49
C ILE A 64 5.62 -12.10 0.91
N LYS A 65 4.63 -12.95 0.59
CA LYS A 65 3.32 -12.48 0.10
C LYS A 65 2.61 -11.58 1.11
N GLU A 66 2.65 -11.95 2.39
CA GLU A 66 2.06 -11.14 3.46
C GLU A 66 2.80 -9.81 3.67
N GLN A 67 4.12 -9.80 3.54
CA GLN A 67 4.91 -8.56 3.63
C GLN A 67 4.66 -7.66 2.42
N GLN A 68 4.55 -8.23 1.23
CA GLN A 68 4.27 -7.48 0.01
C GLN A 68 2.89 -6.82 0.06
N SER A 69 1.87 -7.49 0.62
CA SER A 69 0.54 -6.89 0.80
C SER A 69 0.53 -5.77 1.83
N LYS A 70 1.28 -5.91 2.92
CA LYS A 70 1.46 -4.81 3.89
C LYS A 70 2.17 -3.61 3.27
N LEU A 71 3.22 -3.85 2.48
CA LEU A 71 3.97 -2.78 1.84
C LEU A 71 3.10 -1.98 0.86
N SER A 72 2.31 -2.65 0.01
CA SER A 72 1.44 -1.97 -0.94
C SER A 72 0.38 -1.10 -0.26
N VAL A 73 -0.18 -1.53 0.87
CA VAL A 73 -1.14 -0.74 1.65
C VAL A 73 -0.47 0.52 2.21
N ILE A 74 0.75 0.39 2.73
CA ILE A 74 1.53 1.54 3.24
C ILE A 74 1.85 2.52 2.11
N THR A 75 2.28 2.03 0.94
CA THR A 75 2.57 2.87 -0.23
C THR A 75 1.31 3.60 -0.72
N LEU A 76 0.16 2.92 -0.77
CA LEU A 76 -1.12 3.57 -1.07
C LEU A 76 -1.49 4.64 -0.05
N GLN A 77 -1.34 4.35 1.24
CA GLN A 77 -1.67 5.31 2.28
C GLN A 77 -0.80 6.57 2.21
N LYS A 78 0.51 6.40 2.00
CA LYS A 78 1.44 7.53 1.76
C LYS A 78 1.02 8.34 0.54
N LEU A 79 0.67 7.66 -0.55
CA LEU A 79 0.22 8.31 -1.78
C LEU A 79 -1.05 9.13 -1.53
N THR A 80 -2.07 8.56 -0.89
CA THR A 80 -3.32 9.28 -0.58
C THR A 80 -3.05 10.52 0.29
N SER A 81 -2.17 10.40 1.29
CA SER A 81 -1.78 11.54 2.12
C SER A 81 -1.03 12.62 1.33
N SER A 82 -0.11 12.24 0.42
CA SER A 82 0.60 13.21 -0.43
C SER A 82 -0.34 13.94 -1.38
N ILE A 83 -1.24 13.20 -2.05
CA ILE A 83 -2.27 13.78 -2.92
C ILE A 83 -3.17 14.74 -2.13
N TYR A 84 -3.58 14.32 -0.93
CA TYR A 84 -4.40 15.18 -0.08
C TYR A 84 -3.67 16.48 0.27
N ILE A 85 -2.42 16.43 0.72
CA ILE A 85 -1.67 17.62 1.15
C ILE A 85 -1.40 18.55 -0.03
N GLU A 86 -0.91 18.02 -1.15
CA GLU A 86 -0.49 18.82 -2.31
C GLU A 86 -1.69 19.35 -3.09
N CYS A 87 -2.73 18.53 -3.31
CA CYS A 87 -3.84 18.90 -4.18
C CYS A 87 -4.98 19.65 -3.48
N THR A 88 -4.94 19.78 -2.14
CA THR A 88 -5.87 20.65 -1.39
C THR A 88 -5.28 22.01 -1.04
N GLY A 89 -3.98 22.23 -1.30
CA GLY A 89 -3.34 23.51 -0.98
C GLY A 89 -3.15 23.76 0.51
N ILE A 90 -3.24 22.73 1.37
CA ILE A 90 -3.18 22.90 2.82
C ILE A 90 -1.85 23.53 3.29
N MET A 91 -0.78 23.31 2.54
CA MET A 91 0.55 23.84 2.84
C MET A 91 0.91 25.10 2.05
N SER A 92 -0.04 25.70 1.35
CA SER A 92 0.26 26.86 0.54
C SER A 92 0.46 28.09 1.44
N ASN A 93 1.59 28.78 1.23
CA ASN A 93 2.06 29.89 2.07
C ASN A 93 1.52 31.26 1.62
N SER A 94 0.60 31.29 0.66
CA SER A 94 0.14 32.53 0.04
C SER A 94 -1.35 32.78 0.32
N GLY A 95 -1.69 34.06 0.55
CA GLY A 95 -3.07 34.55 0.56
C GLY A 95 -4.10 33.81 1.42
N SER A 96 -5.37 33.88 1.00
CA SER A 96 -6.46 33.13 1.61
C SER A 96 -6.37 31.67 1.15
N PHE A 97 -6.31 30.74 2.11
CA PHE A 97 -6.28 29.29 1.87
C PHE A 97 -7.33 28.83 0.85
N TYR A 98 -8.51 29.44 0.89
CA TYR A 98 -9.65 29.08 0.05
C TYR A 98 -9.47 29.45 -1.41
N ASP A 99 -8.92 30.63 -1.69
CA ASP A 99 -8.69 31.07 -3.07
C ASP A 99 -7.66 30.18 -3.77
N GLU A 100 -6.70 29.65 -3.02
CA GLU A 100 -5.66 28.78 -3.54
C GLU A 100 -6.15 27.36 -3.78
N MET A 101 -6.92 26.82 -2.83
CA MET A 101 -7.58 25.53 -2.99
C MET A 101 -8.45 25.50 -4.27
N LEU A 102 -9.11 26.60 -4.63
CA LEU A 102 -9.90 26.71 -5.86
C LEU A 102 -9.06 26.90 -7.13
N LYS A 103 -7.82 27.37 -7.04
CA LYS A 103 -6.93 27.58 -8.20
C LYS A 103 -6.22 26.30 -8.63
N ILE A 104 -6.00 25.36 -7.70
CA ILE A 104 -5.29 24.11 -7.98
C ILE A 104 -6.10 23.28 -8.98
N ASP A 105 -5.49 22.93 -10.10
CA ASP A 105 -6.02 21.96 -11.05
C ASP A 105 -5.78 20.55 -10.49
N ILE A 106 -6.86 19.87 -10.12
CA ILE A 106 -6.76 18.62 -9.36
C ILE A 106 -6.17 17.50 -10.23
N ASP A 107 -6.49 17.48 -11.52
CA ASP A 107 -6.00 16.48 -12.46
C ASP A 107 -4.48 16.61 -12.65
N THR A 108 -3.99 17.82 -12.95
CA THR A 108 -2.57 18.10 -13.09
C THR A 108 -1.81 17.80 -11.80
N CYS A 109 -2.36 18.20 -10.65
CA CYS A 109 -1.75 17.92 -9.35
C CYS A 109 -1.63 16.42 -9.08
N MET A 110 -2.71 15.66 -9.24
CA MET A 110 -2.70 14.22 -9.01
C MET A 110 -1.71 13.51 -9.93
N ASN A 111 -1.66 13.89 -11.21
CA ASN A 111 -0.69 13.31 -12.14
C ASN A 111 0.75 13.60 -11.72
N ASN A 112 1.06 14.82 -11.31
CA ASN A 112 2.39 15.18 -10.82
C ASN A 112 2.80 14.34 -9.60
N VAL A 113 1.91 14.22 -8.61
CA VAL A 113 2.15 13.41 -7.39
C VAL A 113 2.36 11.94 -7.74
N LEU A 114 1.56 11.39 -8.64
CA LEU A 114 1.70 10.00 -9.09
C LEU A 114 3.05 9.77 -9.79
N THR A 115 3.52 10.73 -10.60
CA THR A 115 4.81 10.63 -11.27
C THR A 115 6.02 10.89 -10.38
N SER A 116 5.88 11.63 -9.27
CA SER A 116 6.99 11.89 -8.35
C SER A 116 7.11 10.82 -7.26
N SER A 117 5.98 10.32 -6.76
CA SER A 117 5.90 9.46 -5.58
C SER A 117 6.01 7.96 -5.90
N LEU A 118 5.62 7.52 -7.11
CA LEU A 118 5.46 6.08 -7.42
C LEU A 118 6.59 5.44 -8.25
N VAL A 119 7.62 6.20 -8.66
CA VAL A 119 8.59 5.74 -9.69
C VAL A 119 9.50 4.58 -9.24
N GLY A 120 9.55 4.25 -7.94
CA GLY A 120 10.44 3.20 -7.43
C GLY A 120 9.78 1.93 -6.87
N GLU A 121 8.51 1.99 -6.44
CA GLU A 121 7.96 0.99 -5.51
C GLU A 121 6.86 0.09 -6.10
N LEU A 122 6.28 0.45 -7.25
CA LEU A 122 5.13 -0.28 -7.83
C LEU A 122 5.47 -0.91 -9.18
N THR A 123 4.87 -2.06 -9.46
CA THR A 123 4.93 -2.65 -10.80
C THR A 123 4.11 -1.83 -11.81
N ASN A 124 4.48 -1.88 -13.10
CA ASN A 124 3.79 -1.12 -14.15
C ASN A 124 2.27 -1.40 -14.19
N ILE A 125 1.85 -2.65 -13.93
CA ILE A 125 0.42 -3.03 -13.91
C ILE A 125 -0.33 -2.34 -12.76
N GLN A 126 0.30 -2.26 -11.58
CA GLN A 126 -0.30 -1.60 -10.41
C GLN A 126 -0.37 -0.09 -10.63
N LEU A 127 0.66 0.49 -11.25
CA LEU A 127 0.71 1.90 -11.63
C LEU A 127 -0.44 2.26 -12.59
N ASP A 128 -0.71 1.44 -13.59
CA ASP A 128 -1.79 1.68 -14.55
C ASP A 128 -3.18 1.59 -13.90
N LYS A 129 -3.40 0.60 -13.01
CA LYS A 129 -4.63 0.51 -12.20
C LYS A 129 -4.85 1.79 -11.37
N ILE A 130 -3.79 2.26 -10.70
CA ILE A 130 -3.86 3.47 -9.86
C ILE A 130 -4.11 4.71 -10.71
N LYS A 131 -3.41 4.88 -11.83
CA LYS A 131 -3.61 6.00 -12.76
C LYS A 131 -5.02 6.07 -13.32
N ASN A 132 -5.58 4.94 -13.74
CA ASN A 132 -6.95 4.91 -14.26
C ASN A 132 -7.96 5.31 -13.18
N LYS A 133 -7.77 4.84 -11.94
CA LYS A 133 -8.64 5.22 -10.82
C LYS A 133 -8.44 6.69 -10.42
N SER A 134 -7.21 7.20 -10.42
CA SER A 134 -6.92 8.58 -10.06
C SER A 134 -7.55 9.57 -11.03
N VAL A 135 -7.54 9.27 -12.34
CA VAL A 135 -8.22 10.10 -13.36
C VAL A 135 -9.72 10.17 -13.07
N LEU A 136 -10.37 9.04 -12.76
CA LEU A 136 -11.79 9.03 -12.41
C LEU A 136 -12.08 9.90 -11.17
N LEU A 137 -11.25 9.78 -10.14
CA LEU A 137 -11.42 10.54 -8.90
C LEU A 137 -11.11 12.03 -9.08
N ALA A 138 -10.16 12.39 -9.94
CA ALA A 138 -9.88 13.77 -10.31
C ALA A 138 -11.10 14.42 -10.97
N VAL A 139 -11.80 13.69 -11.84
CA VAL A 139 -13.05 14.16 -12.45
C VAL A 139 -14.15 14.35 -11.40
N GLU A 140 -14.34 13.40 -10.48
CA GLU A 140 -15.30 13.54 -9.36
C GLU A 140 -14.97 14.78 -8.50
N ALA A 141 -13.70 15.00 -8.20
CA ALA A 141 -13.22 16.12 -7.40
C ALA A 141 -13.45 17.47 -8.10
N GLU A 142 -13.18 17.57 -9.40
CA GLU A 142 -13.44 18.78 -10.20
C GLU A 142 -14.93 19.12 -10.29
N VAL A 143 -15.81 18.11 -10.32
CA VAL A 143 -17.26 18.34 -10.25
C VAL A 143 -17.65 18.98 -8.93
N GLU A 144 -17.14 18.48 -7.79
CA GLU A 144 -17.43 19.06 -6.48
C GLU A 144 -16.83 20.46 -6.31
N LYS A 145 -15.65 20.71 -6.88
CA LYS A 145 -15.02 22.04 -6.93
C LYS A 145 -15.89 23.05 -7.67
N LYS A 146 -16.39 22.68 -8.85
CA LYS A 146 -17.31 23.53 -9.63
C LYS A 146 -18.61 23.82 -8.87
N LYS A 147 -19.15 22.83 -8.14
CA LYS A 147 -20.32 23.05 -7.27
C LYS A 147 -20.01 24.07 -6.17
N ALA A 148 -18.89 23.94 -5.46
CA ALA A 148 -18.48 24.89 -4.42
C ALA A 148 -18.30 26.32 -4.98
N ILE A 149 -17.67 26.46 -6.15
CA ILE A 149 -17.52 27.76 -6.82
C ILE A 149 -18.89 28.37 -7.15
N ASN A 150 -19.82 27.56 -7.65
CA ASN A 150 -21.15 28.03 -7.99
C ASN A 150 -21.97 28.39 -6.73
N GLU A 151 -21.85 27.62 -5.66
CA GLU A 151 -22.45 27.94 -4.36
C GLU A 151 -21.93 29.29 -3.86
N ILE A 152 -20.61 29.53 -3.88
CA ILE A 152 -19.99 30.80 -3.49
C ILE A 152 -20.47 31.96 -4.37
N LYS A 153 -20.53 31.79 -5.69
CA LYS A 153 -21.01 32.83 -6.63
C LYS A 153 -22.50 33.14 -6.47
N SER A 154 -23.29 32.18 -6.02
CA SER A 154 -24.73 32.35 -5.81
C SER A 154 -25.07 33.16 -4.55
N ILE A 155 -24.09 33.34 -3.64
CA ILE A 155 -24.25 34.18 -2.45
C ILE A 155 -24.45 35.63 -2.91
N THR A 156 -25.70 36.08 -2.90
CA THR A 156 -26.05 37.44 -3.26
C THR A 156 -26.09 38.26 -1.97
N ILE A 157 -25.35 39.39 -1.94
CA ILE A 157 -25.23 40.32 -0.80
C ILE A 157 -26.60 40.81 -0.25
N LYS A 158 -27.66 40.69 -1.04
CA LYS A 158 -28.97 41.30 -0.77
C LYS A 158 -29.82 40.63 0.33
N ASN A 159 -29.39 39.49 0.89
CA ASN A 159 -30.21 38.74 1.85
C ASN A 159 -29.80 38.88 3.32
N PHE A 160 -28.77 39.67 3.63
CA PHE A 160 -28.27 39.77 5.00
C PHE A 160 -28.95 40.91 5.75
N LYS A 161 -29.77 40.57 6.76
CA LYS A 161 -30.23 41.53 7.77
C LYS A 161 -29.25 41.51 8.94
N LYS A 162 -28.93 42.70 9.45
CA LYS A 162 -27.99 42.89 10.58
C LYS A 162 -28.39 42.09 11.83
N ASP A 163 -29.69 41.92 12.05
CA ASP A 163 -30.24 41.30 13.26
C ASP A 163 -30.09 39.78 13.28
N ASP A 164 -29.75 39.15 12.15
CA ASP A 164 -29.64 37.68 12.02
C ASP A 164 -28.18 37.19 12.11
N ILE A 165 -27.20 38.09 12.28
CA ILE A 165 -25.77 37.75 12.25
C ILE A 165 -25.22 37.67 13.67
N GLU A 166 -24.98 36.44 14.14
CA GLU A 166 -24.28 36.20 15.40
C GLU A 166 -22.78 36.46 15.23
N LEU A 167 -22.27 37.46 15.94
CA LEU A 167 -20.84 37.76 16.01
C LEU A 167 -20.19 37.01 17.17
N SER A 168 -18.95 36.59 16.98
CA SER A 168 -18.08 36.17 18.09
C SER A 168 -17.70 37.35 18.98
N GLU A 169 -17.38 37.08 20.24
CA GLU A 169 -16.93 38.08 21.23
C GLU A 169 -15.74 38.94 20.71
N PHE A 170 -14.84 38.33 19.95
CA PHE A 170 -13.74 39.03 19.28
C PHE A 170 -14.23 39.99 18.19
N GLN A 171 -15.19 39.58 17.36
CA GLN A 171 -15.75 40.42 16.29
C GLN A 171 -16.56 41.58 16.86
N GLU A 172 -17.30 41.37 17.96
CA GLU A 172 -17.99 42.43 18.68
C GLU A 172 -17.00 43.46 19.24
N SER A 173 -15.88 42.99 19.80
CA SER A 173 -14.81 43.85 20.30
C SER A 173 -14.20 44.71 19.19
N ILE A 174 -13.96 44.14 18.00
CA ILE A 174 -13.51 44.88 16.82
C ILE A 174 -14.55 45.93 16.41
N LEU A 175 -15.83 45.57 16.42
CA LEU A 175 -16.92 46.48 16.05
C LEU A 175 -16.98 47.69 16.99
N HIS A 176 -16.85 47.44 18.29
CA HIS A 176 -16.83 48.48 19.31
C HIS A 176 -15.64 49.43 19.13
N LEU A 177 -14.45 48.91 18.84
CA LEU A 177 -13.27 49.73 18.53
C LEU A 177 -13.47 50.58 17.27
N ARG A 178 -14.09 50.03 16.23
CA ARG A 178 -14.42 50.78 15.00
C ARG A 178 -15.41 51.91 15.29
N HIS A 179 -16.42 51.64 16.12
CA HIS A 179 -17.39 52.66 16.54
C HIS A 179 -16.70 53.79 17.32
N LEU A 180 -15.79 53.46 18.25
CA LEU A 180 -14.99 54.45 18.97
C LEU A 180 -14.04 55.25 18.06
N ALA A 181 -13.57 54.64 16.97
CA ALA A 181 -12.74 55.29 15.96
C ALA A 181 -13.54 56.17 14.97
N GLY A 182 -14.86 56.30 15.14
CA GLY A 182 -15.71 57.15 14.30
C GLY A 182 -16.18 56.50 12.99
N ALA A 183 -16.20 55.16 12.91
CA ALA A 183 -16.76 54.45 11.76
C ALA A 183 -18.25 54.79 11.56
N THR A 184 -18.66 54.95 10.31
CA THR A 184 -20.06 55.25 9.95
C THR A 184 -20.94 54.00 10.07
N GLU A 185 -22.27 54.16 10.15
CA GLU A 185 -23.19 53.01 10.12
C GLU A 185 -23.03 52.16 8.86
N LYS A 186 -22.64 52.77 7.74
CA LYS A 186 -22.33 52.05 6.51
C LYS A 186 -21.11 51.14 6.68
N ASP A 187 -20.03 51.64 7.29
CA ASP A 187 -18.83 50.86 7.55
C ASP A 187 -19.08 49.68 8.50
N ILE A 188 -20.00 49.87 9.46
CA ILE A 188 -20.45 48.83 10.37
C ILE A 188 -21.24 47.76 9.61
N ASN A 189 -22.23 48.15 8.79
CA ASN A 189 -23.00 47.20 7.98
C ASN A 189 -22.13 46.44 6.98
N ASP A 190 -21.18 47.12 6.32
CA ASP A 190 -20.23 46.49 5.43
C ASP A 190 -19.35 45.47 6.17
N PHE A 191 -18.98 45.75 7.43
CA PHE A 191 -18.27 44.78 8.26
C PHE A 191 -19.12 43.53 8.57
N TYR A 192 -20.38 43.70 8.98
CA TYR A 192 -21.30 42.56 9.23
C TYR A 192 -21.46 41.68 7.98
N ILE A 193 -21.70 42.30 6.82
CA ILE A 193 -21.82 41.60 5.54
C ILE A 193 -20.53 40.84 5.24
N ASN A 194 -19.37 41.46 5.40
CA ASN A 194 -18.09 40.80 5.13
C ASN A 194 -17.85 39.61 6.07
N VAL A 195 -18.14 39.75 7.36
CA VAL A 195 -18.00 38.66 8.33
C VAL A 195 -18.90 37.47 7.94
N GLU A 196 -20.17 37.74 7.63
CA GLU A 196 -21.12 36.69 7.28
C GLU A 196 -20.76 36.01 5.94
N MET A 197 -20.31 36.79 4.96
CA MET A 197 -19.80 36.27 3.70
C MET A 197 -18.60 35.33 3.92
N GLU A 198 -17.67 35.70 4.81
CA GLU A 198 -16.53 34.85 5.15
C GLU A 198 -16.94 33.60 5.92
N ASN A 199 -17.91 33.69 6.84
CA ASN A 199 -18.48 32.54 7.53
C ASN A 199 -19.12 31.54 6.55
N ILE A 200 -19.93 32.01 5.61
CA ILE A 200 -20.58 31.15 4.61
C ILE A 200 -19.53 30.53 3.68
N LYS A 201 -18.55 31.30 3.21
CA LYS A 201 -17.44 30.76 2.43
C LYS A 201 -16.72 29.66 3.20
N HIS A 202 -16.43 29.88 4.49
CA HIS A 202 -15.80 28.88 5.36
C HIS A 202 -16.64 27.60 5.46
N GLN A 203 -17.96 27.70 5.62
CA GLN A 203 -18.85 26.54 5.69
C GLN A 203 -18.88 25.75 4.37
N ILE A 204 -19.02 26.45 3.23
CA ILE A 204 -19.01 25.81 1.90
C ILE A 204 -17.67 25.11 1.67
N MET A 205 -16.57 25.76 2.03
CA MET A 205 -15.22 25.22 1.85
C MET A 205 -14.94 24.04 2.78
N SER A 206 -15.40 24.08 4.03
CA SER A 206 -15.32 22.95 4.95
C SER A 206 -16.09 21.73 4.41
N LYS A 207 -17.29 21.96 3.85
CA LYS A 207 -18.08 20.92 3.20
C LYS A 207 -17.38 20.36 1.96
N TYR A 208 -16.80 21.22 1.14
CA TYR A 208 -16.01 20.82 -0.03
C TYR A 208 -14.78 19.98 0.38
N GLN A 209 -14.00 20.42 1.36
CA GLN A 209 -12.83 19.71 1.87
C GLN A 209 -13.19 18.32 2.41
N LYS A 210 -14.30 18.20 3.15
CA LYS A 210 -14.82 16.91 3.62
C LYS A 210 -15.13 15.98 2.44
N LYS A 211 -15.78 16.49 1.39
CA LYS A 211 -16.09 15.68 0.20
C LYS A 211 -14.83 15.27 -0.56
N ILE A 212 -13.86 16.16 -0.75
CA ILE A 212 -12.58 15.85 -1.38
C ILE A 212 -11.82 14.79 -0.59
N SER A 213 -11.80 14.89 0.75
CA SER A 213 -11.20 13.87 1.62
C SER A 213 -11.82 12.49 1.35
N VAL A 214 -13.16 12.41 1.31
CA VAL A 214 -13.87 11.15 1.03
C VAL A 214 -13.56 10.63 -0.37
N ILE A 215 -13.47 11.51 -1.38
CA ILE A 215 -13.11 11.12 -2.75
C ILE A 215 -11.70 10.53 -2.79
N PHE A 216 -10.72 11.17 -2.15
CA PHE A 216 -9.34 10.68 -2.14
C PHE A 216 -9.17 9.42 -1.27
N GLU A 217 -9.97 9.22 -0.23
CA GLU A 217 -9.97 7.97 0.53
C GLU A 217 -10.34 6.75 -0.32
N LYS A 218 -11.15 6.91 -1.37
CA LYS A 218 -11.45 5.83 -2.32
C LYS A 218 -10.22 5.29 -3.07
N LEU A 219 -9.07 5.99 -3.03
CA LEU A 219 -7.80 5.45 -3.55
C LEU A 219 -7.28 4.29 -2.70
N LYS A 220 -7.63 4.23 -1.40
CA LYS A 220 -7.23 3.14 -0.51
C LYS A 220 -7.92 1.83 -0.87
N ASP A 221 -9.08 1.89 -1.51
CA ASP A 221 -9.88 0.73 -1.90
C ASP A 221 -9.42 0.06 -3.20
N ILE A 222 -8.31 0.51 -3.79
CA ILE A 222 -7.76 -0.09 -5.01
C ILE A 222 -7.15 -1.44 -4.65
N ASP A 223 -7.72 -2.51 -5.21
CA ASP A 223 -7.13 -3.84 -5.14
C ASP A 223 -5.91 -3.93 -6.06
N ILE A 224 -4.74 -3.87 -5.42
CA ILE A 224 -3.42 -3.89 -6.05
C ILE A 224 -2.96 -5.33 -6.37
N PHE A 225 -3.68 -6.35 -5.89
CA PHE A 225 -3.39 -7.77 -6.15
C PHE A 225 -4.29 -8.40 -7.23
#